data_AF-A0A2M9E830-F1
#
_entry.id   AF-A0A2M9E830-F1
#
_cell.length_a   1.000
_cell.length_b   1.000
_cell.length_c   1.000
_cell.angle_alpha   90.00
_cell.angle_beta   90.00
_cell.angle_gamma   90.00
#
_symmetry.space_group_name_H-M   'P 1'
#
loop_
_entity.id
_entity.type
_entity.pdbx_description
1 polymer ?
#
loop_
_entity_poly.entity_id
_entity_poly.type
_entity_poly.pdbx_seq_one_letter_code
_entity_poly.pdbx_strand_id
1 'polypeptide(L)'
;MWPEAASDTAMPMRMAALFKAVDEALFHLWDPIGVAEVAAAHEVRDEYCGYVAAVVAALQQGMDAQALAAYLDMLAREQMGIEGRDISKKSQVTANALLDCYRHWQA
;
A
#
# COMPACT_ATOMS: atom_id res chain seq x y z
N MET A 1 2.19 -29.46 -31.86
CA MET A 1 2.84 -28.16 -31.62
C MET A 1 1.74 -27.21 -31.15
N TRP A 2 1.76 -26.85 -29.87
CA TRP A 2 0.72 -26.04 -29.20
C TRP A 2 1.45 -24.86 -28.53
N PRO A 3 1.13 -23.60 -28.83
CA PRO A 3 1.79 -22.50 -28.14
C PRO A 3 1.07 -22.17 -26.82
N GLU A 4 1.89 -21.98 -25.79
CA GLU A 4 1.77 -21.03 -24.67
C GLU A 4 0.46 -20.93 -23.88
N ALA A 5 0.40 -21.72 -22.80
CA ALA A 5 -0.46 -21.46 -21.63
C ALA A 5 0.30 -20.72 -20.50
N ALA A 6 1.37 -19.98 -20.81
CA ALA A 6 2.15 -19.26 -19.80
C ALA A 6 1.49 -17.94 -19.33
N SER A 7 0.45 -17.44 -19.99
CA SER A 7 -0.16 -16.14 -19.68
C SER A 7 -1.15 -16.12 -18.52
N ASP A 8 -1.82 -17.24 -18.22
CA ASP A 8 -2.99 -17.20 -17.31
C ASP A 8 -2.61 -17.29 -15.81
N THR A 9 -1.44 -17.85 -15.49
CA THR A 9 -0.94 -17.99 -14.11
C THR A 9 -0.02 -16.85 -13.67
N ALA A 10 0.63 -16.17 -14.62
CA ALA A 10 1.57 -15.09 -14.32
C ALA A 10 0.87 -13.82 -13.81
N MET A 11 -0.32 -13.50 -14.32
CA MET A 11 -1.08 -12.31 -13.92
C MET A 11 -1.59 -12.38 -12.47
N PRO A 12 -2.21 -13.49 -12.00
CA PRO A 12 -2.55 -13.66 -10.58
C PRO A 12 -1.35 -13.58 -9.64
N MET A 13 -0.20 -14.16 -10.01
CA MET A 13 1.01 -14.11 -9.18
C MET A 13 1.61 -12.70 -9.09
N ARG A 14 1.63 -11.96 -10.21
CA ARG A 14 2.06 -10.56 -10.22
C ARG A 14 1.12 -9.70 -9.37
N MET A 15 -0.18 -9.91 -9.47
CA MET A 15 -1.14 -9.15 -8.66
C MET A 15 -0.98 -9.45 -7.16
N ALA A 16 -0.82 -10.72 -6.79
CA ALA A 16 -0.55 -11.10 -5.40
C ALA A 16 0.73 -10.45 -4.85
N ALA A 17 1.78 -10.35 -5.68
CA ALA A 17 3.01 -9.67 -5.30
C ALA A 17 2.82 -8.15 -5.08
N LEU A 18 1.98 -7.49 -5.90
CA LEU A 18 1.64 -6.08 -5.70
C LEU A 18 0.87 -5.87 -4.39
N PHE A 19 -0.16 -6.68 -4.15
CA PHE A 19 -0.93 -6.61 -2.89
C PHE A 19 -0.03 -6.80 -1.67
N LYS A 20 0.88 -7.78 -1.73
CA LYS A 20 1.85 -8.00 -0.65
C LYS A 20 2.79 -6.80 -0.48
N ALA A 21 3.32 -6.24 -1.55
CA ALA A 21 4.23 -5.09 -1.45
C ALA A 21 3.54 -3.85 -0.86
N VAL A 22 2.27 -3.61 -1.24
CA VAL A 22 1.46 -2.54 -0.65
C VAL A 22 1.21 -2.80 0.83
N ASP A 23 0.84 -4.03 1.21
CA ASP A 23 0.66 -4.41 2.62
C ASP A 23 1.92 -4.13 3.47
N GLU A 24 3.09 -4.59 3.02
CA GLU A 24 4.36 -4.33 3.71
C GLU A 24 4.65 -2.83 3.84
N ALA A 25 4.38 -2.04 2.79
CA ALA A 25 4.63 -0.60 2.81
C ALA A 25 3.67 0.13 3.77
N LEU A 26 2.39 -0.24 3.80
CA LEU A 26 1.43 0.35 4.72
C LEU A 26 1.77 0.02 6.18
N PHE A 27 2.19 -1.22 6.44
CA PHE A 27 2.52 -1.67 7.78
C PHE A 27 3.87 -1.11 8.27
N HIS A 28 4.91 -1.06 7.43
CA HIS A 28 6.25 -0.68 7.89
C HIS A 28 6.64 0.79 7.64
N LEU A 29 6.05 1.45 6.63
CA LEU A 29 6.44 2.82 6.25
C LEU A 29 5.38 3.84 6.66
N TRP A 30 4.10 3.53 6.43
CA TRP A 30 3.02 4.48 6.67
C TRP A 30 2.62 4.54 8.13
N ASP A 31 2.39 3.39 8.75
CA ASP A 31 1.88 3.17 10.11
C ASP A 31 1.89 4.43 11.00
N PRO A 32 0.78 5.20 10.95
CA PRO A 32 0.74 6.52 11.57
C PRO A 32 0.46 6.44 13.07
N ILE A 33 0.01 5.30 13.57
CA ILE A 33 -0.28 5.03 15.00
C ILE A 33 0.82 4.23 15.70
N GLY A 34 1.75 3.62 14.96
CA GLY A 34 2.92 2.92 15.53
C GLY A 34 2.63 1.46 15.92
N VAL A 35 1.61 0.86 15.31
CA VAL A 35 1.28 -0.57 15.50
C VAL A 35 2.46 -1.48 15.19
N ALA A 36 3.25 -1.21 14.14
CA ALA A 36 4.36 -2.05 13.71
C ALA A 36 5.49 -2.15 14.73
N GLU A 37 5.57 -1.22 15.69
CA GLU A 37 6.58 -1.20 16.74
C GLU A 37 6.15 -1.99 18.00
N VAL A 38 4.91 -2.48 18.06
CA VAL A 38 4.36 -3.20 19.22
C VAL A 38 4.66 -4.70 19.13
N ALA A 39 4.90 -5.37 20.27
CA ALA A 39 5.19 -6.81 20.30
C ALA A 39 4.07 -7.68 19.68
N ALA A 40 2.82 -7.22 19.74
CA ALA A 40 1.64 -7.87 19.16
C ALA A 40 1.32 -7.41 17.73
N ALA A 41 2.22 -6.69 17.04
CA ALA A 41 1.95 -6.11 15.73
C ALA A 41 1.49 -7.14 14.68
N HIS A 42 1.94 -8.38 14.80
CA HIS A 42 1.53 -9.48 13.94
C HIS A 42 0.06 -9.88 14.11
N GLU A 43 -0.53 -9.66 15.28
CA GLU A 43 -1.94 -9.99 15.60
C GLU A 43 -2.93 -8.94 15.06
N VAL A 44 -2.45 -7.71 14.85
CA VAL A 44 -3.25 -6.57 14.38
C VAL A 44 -2.93 -6.16 12.95
N ARG A 45 -2.01 -6.87 12.28
CA ARG A 45 -1.65 -6.62 10.87
C ARG A 45 -2.85 -6.77 9.94
N ASP A 46 -3.76 -7.70 10.24
CA ASP A 46 -4.96 -7.96 9.44
C ASP A 46 -5.88 -6.72 9.36
N GLU A 47 -5.81 -5.79 10.32
CA GLU A 47 -6.56 -4.53 10.27
C GLU A 47 -6.11 -3.61 9.13
N TYR A 48 -4.85 -3.71 8.70
CA TYR A 48 -4.31 -2.92 7.58
C TYR A 48 -4.73 -3.46 6.21
N CYS A 49 -5.16 -4.73 6.13
CA CYS A 49 -5.62 -5.35 4.88
C CYS A 49 -6.76 -4.57 4.23
N GLY A 50 -7.59 -3.89 5.03
CA GLY A 50 -8.69 -3.04 4.53
C GLY A 50 -8.21 -1.87 3.66
N TYR A 51 -7.00 -1.36 3.90
CA TYR A 51 -6.44 -0.23 3.14
C TYR A 51 -5.69 -0.68 1.88
N VAL A 52 -5.16 -1.91 1.87
CA VAL A 52 -4.36 -2.45 0.77
C VAL A 52 -5.11 -2.39 -0.56
N ALA A 53 -6.35 -2.88 -0.60
CA ALA A 53 -7.14 -2.88 -1.82
C ALA A 53 -7.41 -1.48 -2.37
N ALA A 54 -7.67 -0.52 -1.48
CA ALA A 54 -7.94 0.86 -1.87
C ALA A 54 -6.69 1.57 -2.41
N VAL A 55 -5.53 1.33 -1.80
CA VAL A 55 -4.25 1.88 -2.25
C VAL A 55 -3.80 1.24 -3.57
N VAL A 56 -4.00 -0.07 -3.77
CA VAL A 56 -3.77 -0.72 -5.07
C VAL A 56 -4.65 -0.10 -6.16
N ALA A 57 -5.93 0.14 -5.88
CA ALA A 57 -6.83 0.80 -6.81
C ALA A 57 -6.38 2.23 -7.15
N ALA A 58 -5.87 2.98 -6.17
CA ALA A 58 -5.32 4.31 -6.37
C ALA A 58 -4.07 4.31 -7.29
N LEU A 59 -3.17 3.34 -7.11
CA LEU A 59 -2.00 3.14 -7.98
C LEU A 59 -2.42 2.80 -9.41
N GLN A 60 -3.41 1.92 -9.57
CA GLN A 60 -3.95 1.53 -10.89
C GLN A 60 -4.66 2.68 -11.61
N GLN A 61 -5.28 3.59 -10.87
CA GLN A 61 -5.87 4.82 -11.41
C GLN A 61 -4.82 5.86 -11.83
N GLY A 62 -3.53 5.62 -11.56
CA GLY A 62 -2.45 6.53 -11.96
C GLY A 62 -2.36 7.77 -11.10
N MET A 63 -2.74 7.69 -9.81
CA MET A 63 -2.51 8.80 -8.88
C MET A 63 -1.02 9.14 -8.80
N ASP A 64 -0.71 10.44 -8.76
CA ASP A 64 0.65 10.91 -8.51
C ASP A 64 1.02 10.86 -7.02
N ALA A 65 2.29 11.16 -6.72
CA ALA A 65 2.83 11.07 -5.38
C ALA A 65 2.12 12.01 -4.39
N GLN A 66 1.64 13.15 -4.85
CA GLN A 66 1.02 14.16 -3.99
C GLN A 66 -0.44 13.79 -3.70
N ALA A 67 -1.17 13.33 -4.72
CA ALA A 67 -2.52 12.80 -4.58
C ALA A 67 -2.55 11.55 -3.69
N LEU A 68 -1.60 10.62 -3.89
CA LEU A 68 -1.52 9.41 -3.08
C LEU A 68 -1.13 9.72 -1.62
N ALA A 69 -0.22 10.66 -1.38
CA ALA A 69 0.12 11.10 -0.02
C ALA A 69 -1.08 11.75 0.67
N ALA A 70 -1.82 12.62 -0.02
CA ALA A 70 -3.04 13.23 0.52
C ALA A 70 -4.13 12.18 0.82
N TYR A 71 -4.26 11.16 -0.02
CA TYR A 71 -5.17 10.04 0.20
C TYR A 71 -4.80 9.23 1.45
N LEU A 72 -3.52 8.92 1.63
CA LEU A 72 -3.02 8.25 2.84
C LEU A 72 -3.24 9.10 4.11
N ASP A 73 -3.01 10.42 4.03
CA ASP A 73 -3.31 11.33 5.15
C ASP A 73 -4.80 11.33 5.50
N MET A 74 -5.68 11.35 4.51
CA MET A 74 -7.12 11.30 4.72
C MET A 74 -7.55 9.96 5.35
N LEU A 75 -7.05 8.82 4.86
CA LEU A 75 -7.34 7.51 5.47
C LEU A 75 -6.93 7.48 6.95
N ALA A 76 -5.74 7.96 7.28
CA ALA A 76 -5.26 8.00 8.65
C ALA A 76 -6.13 8.91 9.55
N ARG A 77 -6.63 10.03 9.04
CA ARG A 77 -7.50 10.94 9.80
C ARG A 77 -8.90 10.37 9.98
N GLU A 78 -9.51 9.89 8.91
CA GLU A 78 -10.92 9.49 8.90
C GLU A 78 -11.15 8.08 9.47
N GLN A 79 -10.24 7.15 9.21
CA GLN A 79 -10.41 5.73 9.59
C GLN A 79 -9.67 5.38 10.90
N MET A 80 -8.57 6.07 11.22
CA MET A 80 -7.80 5.85 12.45
C MET A 80 -7.96 6.96 13.49
N GLY A 81 -8.72 8.02 13.21
CA GLY A 81 -9.04 9.09 14.17
C GLY A 81 -7.83 9.95 14.56
N ILE A 82 -6.84 10.08 13.68
CA ILE A 82 -5.63 10.87 13.98
C ILE A 82 -5.90 12.36 13.81
N GLU A 83 -5.96 13.08 14.93
CA GLU A 83 -6.09 14.53 14.97
C GLU A 83 -4.83 15.20 15.53
N GLY A 84 -4.48 16.39 15.01
CA GLY A 84 -3.39 17.22 15.54
C GLY A 84 -1.95 16.70 15.36
N ARG A 85 -1.75 15.44 14.98
CA ARG A 85 -0.43 14.87 14.63
C ARG A 85 -0.09 15.17 13.18
N ASP A 86 1.12 15.68 12.94
CA ASP A 86 1.65 15.80 11.58
C ASP A 86 2.17 14.44 11.11
N ILE A 87 1.41 13.83 10.19
CA ILE A 87 1.74 12.55 9.54
C ILE A 87 2.08 12.72 8.05
N SER A 88 2.04 13.97 7.55
CA SER A 88 2.17 14.28 6.12
C SER A 88 3.48 13.76 5.52
N LYS A 89 4.58 13.85 6.30
CA LYS A 89 5.88 13.31 5.89
C LYS A 89 5.87 11.79 5.74
N LYS A 90 5.22 11.05 6.64
CA LYS A 90 5.11 9.58 6.54
C LYS A 90 4.31 9.20 5.30
N SER A 91 3.18 9.86 5.08
CA SER A 91 2.34 9.65 3.90
C SER A 91 3.08 9.96 2.60
N GLN A 92 3.86 11.04 2.56
CA GLN A 92 4.66 11.40 1.38
C GLN A 92 5.77 10.38 1.08
N VAL A 93 6.51 9.93 2.11
CA VAL A 93 7.55 8.91 1.94
C VAL A 93 6.94 7.59 1.46
N THR A 94 5.81 7.19 2.05
CA THR A 94 5.11 5.96 1.67
C THR A 94 4.60 6.05 0.23
N ALA A 95 3.98 7.17 -0.16
CA ALA A 95 3.48 7.37 -1.51
C ALA A 95 4.58 7.24 -2.58
N ASN A 96 5.76 7.81 -2.32
CA ASN A 96 6.90 7.68 -3.23
C ASN A 96 7.37 6.22 -3.35
N ALA A 97 7.51 5.51 -2.22
CA ALA A 97 7.92 4.11 -2.22
C ALA A 97 6.91 3.21 -2.96
N LEU A 98 5.61 3.45 -2.77
CA LEU A 98 4.54 2.73 -3.45
C LEU A 98 4.57 2.96 -4.97
N LEU A 99 4.79 4.19 -5.42
CA LEU A 99 4.89 4.51 -6.85
C LEU A 99 6.13 3.91 -7.49
N ASP A 100 7.27 3.93 -6.79
CA ASP A 100 8.48 3.28 -7.28
C ASP A 100 8.27 1.77 -7.36
N CYS A 101 7.66 1.14 -6.35
CA CYS A 101 7.30 -0.28 -6.41
C CYS A 101 6.37 -0.59 -7.59
N TYR A 102 5.34 0.22 -7.80
CA TYR A 102 4.37 0.04 -8.86
C TYR A 102 4.99 0.17 -10.26
N ARG A 103 5.91 1.12 -10.46
CA ARG A 103 6.65 1.26 -11.74
C ARG A 103 7.46 0.00 -12.06
N HIS A 104 8.16 -0.56 -11.07
CA HIS A 104 8.89 -1.82 -11.25
C HIS A 104 7.96 -3.00 -11.49
N TRP A 105 6.77 -2.99 -10.88
CA TRP A 105 5.75 -4.02 -11.11
C TRP A 105 5.16 -3.97 -12.53
N GLN A 106 5.07 -2.79 -13.15
CA GLN A 106 4.56 -2.62 -14.52
C GLN A 106 5.58 -3.00 -15.60
N ALA A 107 6.89 -2.96 -15.27
CA ALA A 107 7.99 -3.35 -16.17
C ALA A 107 8.04 -4.87 -16.43
#